data_AF-A0A937Y8X8-F1
#
_entry.id   AF-A0A937Y8X8-F1
#
_cell.length_a   1.000
_cell.length_b   1.000
_cell.length_c   1.000
_cell.angle_alpha   90.00
_cell.angle_beta   90.00
_cell.angle_gamma   90.00
#
_symmetry.space_group_name_H-M   'P 1'
#
loop_
_entity.id
_entity.type
_entity.pdbx_description
1 polymer ?
#
loop_
_entity_poly.entity_id
_entity_poly.type
_entity_poly.pdbx_seq_one_letter_code
_entity_poly.pdbx_strand_id
1 'polypeptide(L)'
;MESPGFAPAVRRFIQLLDDFDSALRDHPWIAGPAFTIADLAFSPYIERLQHLGFGSLIEARPRVADWFARLSARPGHQQGVIAWFNPGYLAIFERERPKVQAKLAQLLSV
;
A
#
# COMPACT_ATOMS: atom_id res chain seq x y z
N MET A 1 17.28 0.61 -6.94
CA MET A 1 16.68 1.95 -6.78
C MET A 1 17.43 3.04 -7.55
N GLU A 2 18.47 2.69 -8.31
CA GLU A 2 19.20 3.62 -9.19
C GLU A 2 18.55 3.80 -10.57
N SER A 3 17.39 3.18 -10.81
CA SER A 3 16.66 3.37 -12.05
C SER A 3 16.17 4.82 -12.13
N PRO A 4 16.29 5.49 -13.30
CA PRO A 4 15.77 6.85 -13.47
C PRO A 4 14.24 6.93 -13.27
N GLY A 5 13.53 5.80 -13.41
CA GLY A 5 12.09 5.72 -13.19
C GLY A 5 11.67 5.64 -11.72
N PHE A 6 12.59 5.41 -10.78
CA PHE A 6 12.26 5.17 -9.38
C PHE A 6 11.55 6.36 -8.72
N ALA A 7 12.17 7.55 -8.76
CA ALA A 7 11.61 8.74 -8.13
C ALA A 7 10.25 9.16 -8.74
N PRO A 8 10.09 9.22 -10.08
CA PRO A 8 8.78 9.47 -10.69
C PRO A 8 7.72 8.44 -10.30
N ALA A 9 8.08 7.14 -10.19
CA ALA A 9 7.14 6.11 -9.78
C ALA A 9 6.68 6.30 -8.33
N VAL A 10 7.60 6.59 -7.40
CA VAL A 10 7.24 6.88 -6.00
C VAL A 10 6.31 8.09 -5.92
N ARG A 11 6.59 9.17 -6.66
CA ARG A 11 5.71 10.36 -6.69
C ARG A 11 4.32 10.04 -7.24
N ARG A 12 4.19 9.17 -8.24
CA ARG A 12 2.88 8.71 -8.74
C ARG A 12 2.11 7.91 -7.71
N PHE A 13 2.78 7.04 -6.94
CA PHE A 13 2.12 6.32 -5.85
C PHE A 13 1.70 7.25 -4.72
N ILE A 14 2.49 8.28 -4.40
CA ILE A 14 2.11 9.32 -3.43
C ILE A 14 0.82 10.02 -3.88
N GLN A 15 0.77 10.52 -5.12
CA GLN A 15 -0.43 11.15 -5.66
C GLN A 15 -1.63 10.22 -5.63
N LEU A 16 -1.45 8.96 -6.05
CA LEU A 16 -2.51 7.94 -6.00
C LEU A 16 -3.04 7.77 -4.57
N LEU A 17 -2.16 7.67 -3.58
CA LEU A 17 -2.56 7.50 -2.18
C LEU A 17 -3.27 8.75 -1.63
N ASP A 18 -2.85 9.95 -2.05
CA ASP A 18 -3.50 11.20 -1.64
C ASP A 18 -4.92 11.31 -2.23
N ASP A 19 -5.08 10.97 -3.52
CA ASP A 19 -6.39 10.94 -4.19
C ASP A 19 -7.29 9.87 -3.57
N PHE A 20 -6.71 8.71 -3.22
CA PHE A 20 -7.43 7.61 -2.59
C PHE A 20 -7.88 7.96 -1.16
N ASP A 21 -7.02 8.57 -0.34
CA ASP A 21 -7.41 9.05 0.99
C ASP A 21 -8.56 10.06 0.91
N SER A 22 -8.49 10.99 -0.06
CA SER A 22 -9.55 11.96 -0.32
C SER A 22 -10.88 11.29 -0.74
N ALA A 23 -10.83 10.26 -1.60
CA ALA A 23 -12.00 9.53 -2.05
C ALA A 23 -12.70 8.75 -0.91
N LEU A 24 -11.94 8.30 0.10
CA LEU A 24 -12.45 7.60 1.28
C LEU A 24 -12.98 8.55 2.37
N ARG A 25 -13.03 9.86 2.13
CA ARG A 25 -13.47 10.84 3.13
C ARG A 25 -14.90 10.61 3.63
N ASP A 26 -15.82 10.31 2.70
CA ASP A 26 -17.25 10.26 2.99
C ASP A 26 -17.76 8.82 3.20
N HIS A 27 -16.97 7.83 2.79
CA HIS A 27 -17.40 6.44 2.73
C HIS A 27 -16.28 5.46 3.15
N PRO A 28 -16.64 4.33 3.79
CA PRO A 28 -15.66 3.36 4.27
C PRO A 28 -15.00 2.52 3.16
N TRP A 29 -15.57 2.49 1.96
CA TRP A 29 -15.10 1.73 0.79
C TRP A 29 -15.04 2.62 -0.44
N ILE A 30 -14.26 2.21 -1.44
CA ILE A 30 -13.92 3.05 -2.61
C ILE A 30 -15.15 3.51 -3.39
N ALA A 31 -16.14 2.62 -3.56
CA ALA A 31 -17.33 2.87 -4.36
C ALA A 31 -18.55 3.31 -3.53
N GLY A 32 -18.36 3.64 -2.24
CA GLY A 32 -19.42 4.09 -1.35
C GLY A 32 -19.55 3.26 -0.07
N PRO A 33 -20.77 3.08 0.47
CA PRO A 33 -20.94 2.47 1.80
C PRO A 33 -20.69 0.96 1.83
N ALA A 34 -20.59 0.29 0.67
CA ALA A 34 -20.45 -1.16 0.56
C ALA A 34 -19.13 -1.56 -0.10
N PHE A 35 -18.60 -2.70 0.33
CA PHE A 35 -17.42 -3.34 -0.25
C PHE A 35 -17.73 -3.85 -1.67
N THR A 36 -16.84 -3.59 -2.62
CA THR A 36 -17.01 -3.97 -4.03
C THR A 36 -15.71 -4.50 -4.64
N ILE A 37 -15.77 -4.83 -5.94
CA ILE A 37 -14.57 -5.18 -6.71
C ILE A 37 -13.55 -4.03 -6.76
N ALA A 38 -13.97 -2.77 -6.59
CA ALA A 38 -13.04 -1.64 -6.55
C ALA A 38 -12.03 -1.82 -5.41
N ASP A 39 -12.49 -2.24 -4.23
CA ASP A 39 -11.64 -2.45 -3.06
C ASP A 39 -10.65 -3.62 -3.28
N LEU A 40 -11.13 -4.72 -3.87
CA LEU A 40 -10.28 -5.86 -4.26
C LEU A 40 -9.25 -5.49 -5.33
N ALA A 41 -9.60 -4.61 -6.26
CA ALA A 41 -8.69 -4.20 -7.35
C ALA A 41 -7.51 -3.37 -6.82
N PHE A 42 -7.72 -2.58 -5.75
CA PHE A 42 -6.67 -1.75 -5.16
C PHE A 42 -5.85 -2.45 -4.07
N SER A 43 -6.37 -3.48 -3.42
CA SER A 43 -5.67 -4.17 -2.33
C SER A 43 -4.25 -4.66 -2.69
N PRO A 44 -3.97 -5.22 -3.89
CA PRO A 44 -2.64 -5.75 -4.21
C PRO A 44 -1.57 -4.66 -4.28
N TYR A 45 -1.95 -3.43 -4.64
CA TYR A 45 -1.01 -2.31 -4.69
C TYR A 45 -0.59 -1.90 -3.29
N ILE A 46 -1.54 -1.83 -2.35
CA ILE A 46 -1.28 -1.47 -0.96
C ILE A 46 -0.48 -2.56 -0.25
N GLU A 47 -0.85 -3.84 -0.43
CA GLU A 47 -0.05 -5.00 0.01
C GLU A 47 1.39 -4.93 -0.50
N ARG A 48 1.57 -4.64 -1.79
CA ARG A 48 2.90 -4.56 -2.40
C ARG A 48 3.73 -3.42 -1.80
N LEU A 49 3.13 -2.26 -1.55
CA LEU A 49 3.82 -1.15 -0.90
C LEU A 49 4.25 -1.52 0.53
N GLN A 50 3.41 -2.22 1.28
CA GLN A 50 3.78 -2.73 2.61
C GLN A 50 4.96 -3.69 2.53
N HIS A 51 4.88 -4.70 1.66
CA HIS A 51 5.97 -5.66 1.45
C HIS A 51 7.28 -4.95 1.10
N LEU A 52 7.24 -4.03 0.13
CA LEU A 52 8.43 -3.31 -0.35
C LEU A 52 9.02 -2.31 0.66
N GLY A 53 8.40 -2.09 1.82
CA GLY A 53 8.92 -1.18 2.83
C GLY A 53 8.46 0.28 2.69
N PHE A 54 7.43 0.54 1.88
CA PHE A 54 6.81 1.86 1.71
C PHE A 54 5.63 2.08 2.67
N GLY A 55 5.56 1.32 3.78
CA GLY A 55 4.45 1.39 4.75
C GLY A 55 4.18 2.80 5.29
N SER A 56 5.23 3.62 5.47
CA SER A 56 5.09 5.01 5.91
C SER A 56 4.29 5.88 4.94
N LEU A 57 4.27 5.55 3.64
CA LEU A 57 3.41 6.24 2.69
C LEU A 57 1.94 5.96 2.98
N ILE A 58 1.58 4.77 3.44
CA ILE A 58 0.20 4.42 3.79
C ILE A 58 -0.16 5.03 5.15
N GLU A 59 0.73 4.94 6.15
CA GLU A 59 0.51 5.48 7.50
C GLU A 59 0.25 6.99 7.50
N ALA A 60 0.85 7.74 6.56
CA ALA A 60 0.60 9.16 6.38
C ALA A 60 -0.81 9.49 5.83
N ARG A 61 -1.57 8.49 5.36
CA ARG A 61 -2.93 8.61 4.82
C ARG A 61 -3.90 7.78 5.69
N PRO A 62 -4.47 8.37 6.75
CA PRO A 62 -5.18 7.62 7.79
C PRO A 62 -6.41 6.88 7.26
N ARG A 63 -7.11 7.38 6.24
CA ARG A 63 -8.30 6.72 5.69
C ARG A 63 -7.91 5.54 4.82
N VAL A 64 -6.80 5.63 4.08
CA VAL A 64 -6.24 4.47 3.35
C VAL A 64 -5.77 3.40 4.34
N ALA A 65 -5.08 3.79 5.41
CA ALA A 65 -4.63 2.84 6.44
C ALA A 65 -5.81 2.11 7.11
N ASP A 66 -6.86 2.85 7.48
CA ASP A 66 -8.09 2.33 8.08
C ASP A 66 -8.90 1.46 7.10
N TRP A 67 -9.06 1.88 5.84
CA TRP A 67 -9.65 1.08 4.76
C TRP A 67 -8.92 -0.25 4.58
N PHE A 68 -7.58 -0.20 4.54
CA PHE A 68 -6.77 -1.38 4.33
C PHE A 68 -6.85 -2.35 5.52
N ALA A 69 -6.84 -1.83 6.76
CA ALA A 69 -7.04 -2.65 7.95
C ALA A 69 -8.39 -3.37 7.92
N ARG A 70 -9.48 -2.67 7.56
CA ARG A 70 -10.80 -3.29 7.38
C ARG A 70 -10.81 -4.35 6.29
N LEU A 71 -10.23 -4.05 5.13
CA LEU A 71 -10.16 -4.98 4.00
C LEU A 71 -9.40 -6.24 4.39
N SER A 72 -8.24 -6.08 5.02
CA SER A 72 -7.37 -7.19 5.40
C SER A 72 -7.98 -8.08 6.47
N ALA A 73 -8.83 -7.54 7.35
CA ALA A 73 -9.56 -8.33 8.33
C ALA A 73 -10.69 -9.22 7.74
N ARG A 74 -11.08 -9.01 6.47
CA ARG A 74 -12.16 -9.80 5.85
C ARG A 74 -11.72 -11.25 5.64
N PRO A 75 -12.57 -12.25 5.96
CA PRO A 75 -12.24 -13.66 5.77
C PRO A 75 -11.83 -14.01 4.33
N GLY A 76 -12.49 -13.39 3.34
CA GLY A 76 -12.15 -13.59 1.93
C GLY A 76 -10.76 -13.09 1.55
N HIS A 77 -10.28 -12.00 2.17
CA HIS A 77 -8.91 -11.50 1.92
C HIS A 77 -7.88 -12.37 2.64
N GLN A 78 -8.16 -12.77 3.88
CA GLN A 78 -7.32 -13.70 4.63
C GLN A 78 -7.10 -15.02 3.87
N GLN A 79 -8.18 -15.62 3.36
CA GLN A 79 -8.12 -16.90 2.66
C GLN A 79 -7.63 -16.77 1.21
N GLY A 80 -8.04 -15.72 0.50
CA GLY A 80 -7.78 -15.56 -0.93
C GLY A 80 -6.46 -14.87 -1.27
N VAL A 81 -5.85 -14.16 -0.31
CA VAL A 81 -4.65 -13.36 -0.54
C VAL A 81 -3.56 -13.71 0.48
N ILE A 82 -3.82 -13.46 1.77
CA ILE A 82 -2.79 -13.58 2.81
C ILE A 82 -2.31 -15.03 2.99
N ALA A 83 -3.22 -16.00 2.96
CA ALA A 83 -2.88 -17.43 3.07
C ALA A 83 -1.97 -17.93 1.92
N TRP A 84 -1.88 -17.17 0.83
CA TRP A 84 -1.07 -17.51 -0.35
C TRP A 84 0.24 -16.72 -0.43
N PHE A 85 0.57 -15.92 0.59
CA PHE A 85 1.85 -15.22 0.63
C PHE A 85 3.01 -16.21 0.64
N ASN A 86 3.99 -15.95 -0.22
CA ASN A 86 5.19 -16.77 -0.31
C ASN A 86 6.22 -16.28 0.73
N PRO A 87 6.57 -17.08 1.74
CA PRO A 87 7.48 -16.65 2.81
C PRO A 87 8.89 -16.33 2.28
N GLY A 88 9.33 -17.00 1.21
CA GLY A 88 10.62 -16.73 0.57
C GLY A 88 10.69 -15.33 -0.04
N TYR A 89 9.61 -14.87 -0.68
CA TYR A 89 9.56 -13.49 -1.19
C TYR A 89 9.47 -12.47 -0.05
N LEU A 90 8.67 -12.74 0.99
CA LEU A 90 8.58 -11.85 2.15
C LEU A 90 9.94 -11.68 2.85
N ALA A 91 10.71 -12.75 2.99
CA ALA A 91 12.05 -12.69 3.58
C ALA A 91 13.02 -11.82 2.77
N ILE A 92 12.92 -11.81 1.43
CA ILE A 92 13.71 -10.90 0.58
C ILE A 92 13.33 -9.46 0.88
N PHE A 93 12.04 -9.14 0.92
CA PHE A 93 11.60 -7.77 1.16
C PHE A 93 11.95 -7.29 2.57
N GLU A 94 11.83 -8.14 3.59
CA GLU A 94 12.25 -7.84 4.96
C GLU A 94 13.73 -7.44 5.01
N ARG A 95 14.59 -8.26 4.39
CA ARG A 95 16.04 -8.00 4.34
C ARG A 95 16.38 -6.68 3.66
N GLU A 96 15.70 -6.34 2.58
CA GLU A 96 15.96 -5.10 1.82
C GLU A 96 15.26 -3.86 2.42
N ARG A 97 14.31 -4.03 3.35
CA ARG A 97 13.46 -2.95 3.87
C ARG A 97 14.23 -1.74 4.42
N PRO A 98 15.27 -1.90 5.27
CA PRO A 98 15.99 -0.74 5.81
C PRO A 98 16.61 0.13 4.71
N LYS A 99 17.14 -0.50 3.65
CA LYS A 99 17.71 0.18 2.50
C LYS A 99 16.65 0.94 1.71
N VAL A 100 15.47 0.34 1.51
CA VAL A 100 14.35 1.00 0.82
C VAL A 100 13.85 2.21 1.61
N GLN A 101 13.67 2.06 2.93
CA GLN A 101 13.22 3.14 3.80
C GLN A 101 14.20 4.31 3.82
N ALA A 102 15.51 4.04 3.88
CA ALA A 102 16.54 5.08 3.81
C ALA A 102 16.49 5.85 2.48
N LYS A 103 16.34 5.15 1.34
CA LYS A 103 16.25 5.79 0.02
C LYS A 103 14.95 6.59 -0.12
N LEU A 104 13.84 6.07 0.40
CA LEU A 104 12.56 6.77 0.41
C LEU A 104 12.65 8.06 1.22
N ALA A 105 13.23 8.01 2.44
CA ALA A 105 13.42 9.18 3.27
C ALA A 105 14.25 10.26 2.54
N GLN A 106 15.37 9.87 1.93
CA GLN A 106 16.19 10.80 1.12
C GLN A 106 15.39 11.45 -0.01
N LEU A 107 14.52 10.70 -0.69
CA LEU A 107 13.69 11.23 -1.78
C LEU A 107 12.63 12.22 -1.29
N LEU A 108 12.11 12.04 -0.07
CA LEU A 108 11.07 12.88 0.53
C LEU A 108 11.62 14.10 1.28
N SER A 109 12.92 14.14 1.57
CA SER A 109 13.59 15.31 2.18
C SER A 109 13.95 16.41 1.17
N VAL A 110 13.59 16.26 -0.11
CA VAL A 110 13.86 17.18 -1.22
C VAL A 110 12.56 17.76 -1.76
#